data_AF-A0A9N7NBU1-F1
#
_entry.id   AF-A0A9N7NBU1-F1
#
_cell.length_a   1.000
_cell.length_b   1.000
_cell.length_c   1.000
_cell.angle_alpha   90.00
_cell.angle_beta   90.00
_cell.angle_gamma   90.00
#
_symmetry.space_group_name_H-M   'P 1'
#
loop_
_entity.id
_entity.type
_entity.pdbx_description
1 polymer ?
#
loop_
_entity_poly.entity_id
_entity_poly.type
_entity_poly.pdbx_seq_one_letter_code
_entity_poly.pdbx_strand_id
1 'polypeptide(L)'
;MFRGGRLVGCGRGFRLEILTPSSQATLSSTRPPATSISVSRLLPSAHIRCRRFLIAPSFSPSSNHHCTTQAGSSVCGLQQLPRLKSPRFELREVETMELDLTPKLAKKIYGGDGGAYYAWCPDELPMLREGNIGAAKLALEKNGFAPPRYSDSAKVAYVLQGSGMAGIVLPEKEEKVLPIKKGDAIALPFGVVTWYINKDDQELVILFLGDTSKAHKRGSFTDFFLTGPKGIFTGFSTEFVTRAWDVDELTAKALVSSQPTHGIVKLGPNAKFPEPKKDHYKGMALNCEEAPLDVDIKGGGKVVVLNTKNLPLVGEVGLGADLVGLNGGAMCSPGFSCDSALQVTYIVRGSGRVQVVGVDGKRVLETTIKAGNLFIVPRFFVVSKIADPDGMDWFSIITTPDPIFTHLAGRTSVWKALSSEVLQAAFNVPADVEQKFSSKRKAEEIFFPPPN
;
A
#
# COMPACT_ATOMS: atom_id res chain seq x y z
N MET A 1 -9.52 66.24 8.53
CA MET A 1 -9.68 65.56 9.82
C MET A 1 -8.92 64.24 9.79
N PHE A 2 -7.89 64.13 10.63
CA PHE A 2 -7.15 62.92 11.07
C PHE A 2 -8.11 61.81 11.55
N ARG A 3 -7.86 60.49 11.60
CA ARG A 3 -6.74 59.51 11.51
C ARG A 3 -7.43 58.16 11.21
N GLY A 4 -6.95 57.23 10.37
CA GLY A 4 -5.71 56.43 10.46
C GLY A 4 -6.02 55.05 11.07
N GLY A 5 -5.60 53.88 10.58
CA GLY A 5 -4.79 53.48 9.42
C GLY A 5 -4.44 51.97 9.50
N ARG A 6 -3.87 51.40 8.42
CA ARG A 6 -2.96 50.21 8.29
C ARG A 6 -3.14 49.59 6.91
N LEU A 7 -2.18 48.95 6.24
CA LEU A 7 -0.72 49.07 6.10
C LEU A 7 -0.42 48.24 4.83
N VAL A 8 0.55 48.68 4.04
CA VAL A 8 0.97 48.16 2.72
C VAL A 8 1.69 46.81 2.83
N GLY A 9 1.64 45.95 1.79
CA GLY A 9 2.63 44.88 1.61
C GLY A 9 2.39 43.91 0.46
N CYS A 10 3.17 44.05 -0.62
CA CYS A 10 3.28 43.16 -1.78
C CYS A 10 3.58 41.69 -1.44
N GLY A 11 3.05 40.77 -2.24
CA GLY A 11 3.50 39.37 -2.34
C GLY A 11 3.34 38.87 -3.78
N ARG A 12 4.48 38.61 -4.43
CA ARG A 12 4.64 38.30 -5.86
C ARG A 12 3.98 36.98 -6.24
N GLY A 13 3.23 36.99 -7.35
CA GLY A 13 2.84 35.77 -8.06
C GLY A 13 4.06 35.13 -8.72
N PHE A 14 4.30 33.86 -8.42
CA PHE A 14 5.23 33.03 -9.18
C PHE A 14 4.46 32.34 -10.30
N ARG A 15 4.69 32.82 -11.54
CA ARG A 15 4.34 32.14 -12.77
C ARG A 15 5.51 31.21 -13.11
N LEU A 16 5.29 29.89 -13.05
CA LEU A 16 6.26 28.92 -13.51
C LEU A 16 6.08 28.74 -15.02
N GLU A 17 6.83 29.50 -15.81
CA GLU A 17 7.00 29.25 -17.24
C GLU A 17 7.97 28.08 -17.42
N ILE A 18 7.45 26.93 -17.85
CA ILE A 18 8.26 25.80 -18.30
C ILE A 18 8.59 26.06 -19.77
N LEU A 19 9.85 26.46 -20.02
CA LEU A 19 10.43 26.51 -21.36
C LEU A 19 10.71 25.07 -21.84
N THR A 20 9.91 24.60 -22.80
CA THR A 20 10.19 23.43 -23.61
C THR A 20 11.24 23.76 -24.68
N PRO A 21 12.27 22.91 -24.91
CA PRO A 21 12.97 22.89 -26.18
C PRO A 21 12.28 21.93 -27.14
N SER A 22 11.79 22.50 -28.23
CA SER A 22 11.43 21.82 -29.47
C SER A 22 12.67 21.30 -30.19
N SER A 23 12.66 20.04 -30.64
CA SER A 23 13.37 19.66 -31.87
C SER A 23 12.66 18.49 -32.55
N GLN A 24 12.10 18.77 -33.73
CA GLN A 24 11.75 17.78 -34.74
C GLN A 24 13.04 17.21 -35.35
N ALA A 25 13.10 15.90 -35.53
CA ALA A 25 13.91 15.27 -36.57
C ALA A 25 13.29 13.91 -36.94
N THR A 26 12.69 13.86 -38.12
CA THR A 26 12.32 12.67 -38.88
C THR A 26 13.57 12.07 -39.54
N LEU A 27 13.74 10.73 -39.50
CA LEU A 27 14.09 9.87 -40.65
C LEU A 27 14.40 8.40 -40.26
N SER A 28 13.61 7.51 -40.87
CA SER A 28 13.94 6.20 -41.46
C SER A 28 14.90 5.18 -40.79
N SER A 29 14.32 4.03 -40.41
CA SER A 29 14.55 2.70 -41.01
C SER A 29 15.97 2.37 -41.52
N THR A 30 16.69 1.49 -40.83
CA THR A 30 17.18 0.16 -41.29
C THR A 30 18.13 -0.46 -40.24
N ARG A 31 18.22 -1.80 -40.22
CA ARG A 31 18.97 -2.66 -39.29
C ARG A 31 20.01 -3.46 -40.13
N PRO A 32 20.88 -4.30 -39.50
CA PRO A 32 22.23 -4.07 -38.97
C PRO A 32 23.33 -4.69 -39.90
N PRO A 33 24.62 -4.89 -39.50
CA PRO A 33 25.01 -6.02 -38.64
C PRO A 33 26.20 -5.75 -37.68
N ALA A 34 26.54 -6.81 -36.93
CA ALA A 34 27.42 -6.91 -35.78
C ALA A 34 28.92 -6.55 -36.00
N THR A 35 29.58 -6.10 -34.93
CA THR A 35 30.94 -6.56 -34.55
C THR A 35 31.32 -6.11 -33.14
N SER A 36 32.06 -6.97 -32.46
CA SER A 36 32.59 -6.86 -31.10
C SER A 36 33.62 -5.73 -30.94
N ILE A 37 33.51 -4.90 -29.90
CA ILE A 37 34.64 -4.14 -29.36
C ILE A 37 34.55 -4.13 -27.82
N SER A 38 35.62 -4.63 -27.20
CA SER A 38 35.92 -4.48 -25.78
C SER A 38 36.33 -3.03 -25.50
N VAL A 39 35.65 -2.35 -24.57
CA VAL A 39 36.17 -1.12 -23.94
C VAL A 39 35.88 -1.15 -22.45
N SER A 40 36.92 -1.48 -21.69
CA SER A 40 37.09 -1.12 -20.28
C SER A 40 37.12 0.41 -20.13
N ARG A 41 36.24 1.00 -19.34
CA ARG A 41 36.43 2.33 -18.71
C ARG A 41 35.47 2.57 -17.53
N LEU A 42 36.06 2.52 -16.34
CA LEU A 42 36.00 3.52 -15.26
C LEU A 42 34.62 4.10 -14.90
N LEU A 43 34.05 3.59 -13.79
CA LEU A 43 33.06 4.30 -12.96
C LEU A 43 33.81 5.14 -11.90
N PRO A 44 33.44 6.41 -11.64
CA PRO A 44 34.00 7.18 -10.54
C PRO A 44 33.30 6.86 -9.21
N SER A 45 34.09 6.54 -8.20
CA SER A 45 33.68 6.42 -6.80
C SER A 45 33.22 7.78 -6.25
N ALA A 46 31.96 7.88 -5.82
CA ALA A 46 31.47 9.01 -5.04
C ALA A 46 31.75 8.77 -3.54
N HIS A 47 32.71 9.51 -2.99
CA HIS A 47 32.94 9.60 -1.54
C HIS A 47 31.82 10.43 -0.87
N ILE A 48 30.99 9.79 -0.05
CA ILE A 48 30.08 10.49 0.87
C ILE A 48 30.87 10.90 2.12
N ARG A 49 31.16 12.20 2.26
CA ARG A 49 31.66 12.80 3.50
C ARG A 49 30.49 13.03 4.46
N CYS A 50 30.43 12.28 5.56
CA CYS A 50 29.60 12.61 6.72
C CYS A 50 30.13 13.89 7.41
N ARG A 51 29.39 14.99 7.37
CA ARG A 51 29.59 16.13 8.27
C ARG A 51 28.78 15.91 9.55
N ARG A 52 29.48 15.75 10.68
CA ARG A 52 28.92 15.88 12.04
C ARG A 52 28.48 17.33 12.26
N PHE A 53 27.21 17.55 12.56
CA PHE A 53 26.74 18.77 13.21
C PHE A 53 26.91 18.60 14.72
N LEU A 54 27.81 19.39 15.31
CA LEU A 54 27.88 19.64 16.76
C LEU A 54 27.17 20.96 17.02
N ILE A 55 26.10 20.92 17.79
CA ILE A 55 25.44 22.11 18.34
C ILE A 55 26.12 22.39 19.69
N ALA A 56 26.80 23.53 19.80
CA ALA A 56 27.29 24.07 21.06
C ALA A 56 26.47 25.33 21.40
N PRO A 57 26.00 25.51 22.65
CA PRO A 57 25.35 26.74 23.06
C PRO A 57 26.38 27.80 23.42
N SER A 58 26.15 29.00 22.90
CA SER A 58 26.89 30.23 23.12
C SER A 58 26.61 30.84 24.51
N PHE A 59 27.67 31.18 25.26
CA PHE A 59 27.62 32.17 26.33
C PHE A 59 28.76 33.18 26.14
N SER A 60 28.40 34.45 26.15
CA SER A 60 29.27 35.62 26.05
C SER A 60 29.92 35.96 27.41
N PRO A 61 31.18 36.43 27.44
CA PRO A 61 31.77 36.98 28.66
C PRO A 61 31.77 38.52 28.64
N SER A 62 31.50 39.13 29.79
CA SER A 62 31.77 40.54 30.03
C SER A 62 32.44 40.75 31.38
N SER A 63 33.48 41.59 31.33
CA SER A 63 34.17 42.37 32.37
C SER A 63 35.02 41.70 33.46
N ASN A 64 36.32 41.89 33.27
CA ASN A 64 37.46 42.06 34.19
C ASN A 64 37.20 42.43 35.65
N HIS A 65 37.99 41.84 36.56
CA HIS A 65 38.81 42.59 37.53
C HIS A 65 40.03 41.78 38.03
N HIS A 66 41.15 42.50 38.20
CA HIS A 66 42.45 42.07 38.73
C HIS A 66 42.40 41.55 40.19
N CYS A 67 43.25 40.58 40.54
CA CYS A 67 44.30 40.76 41.56
C CYS A 67 45.22 39.53 41.66
N THR A 68 46.50 39.79 41.93
CA THR A 68 47.61 38.86 42.08
C THR A 68 47.78 38.36 43.52
N THR A 69 48.14 37.08 43.64
CA THR A 69 48.98 36.41 44.68
C THR A 69 48.71 36.63 46.17
N GLN A 70 48.46 35.54 46.90
CA GLN A 70 49.35 35.10 48.00
C GLN A 70 49.02 33.67 48.49
N ALA A 71 50.09 32.97 48.87
CA ALA A 71 50.09 31.63 49.43
C ALA A 71 49.64 31.64 50.91
N GLY A 72 48.97 30.57 51.34
CA GLY A 72 48.60 30.37 52.74
C GLY A 72 48.11 28.95 52.99
N SER A 73 48.92 28.19 53.73
CA SER A 73 48.73 26.83 54.23
C SER A 73 47.48 26.64 55.10
N SER A 74 46.85 25.45 55.05
CA SER A 74 46.58 24.60 56.23
C SER A 74 45.39 23.63 56.02
N VAL A 75 45.73 22.33 55.95
CA VAL A 75 45.13 21.13 56.58
C VAL A 75 43.59 20.95 56.65
N CYS A 76 43.17 19.76 56.21
CA CYS A 76 42.23 18.81 56.85
C CYS A 76 40.98 18.42 56.03
N GLY A 77 40.77 17.11 55.85
CA GLY A 77 39.46 16.53 55.54
C GLY A 77 39.40 15.58 54.33
N LEU A 78 40.01 14.39 54.43
CA LEU A 78 39.67 13.27 53.54
C LEU A 78 38.30 12.70 53.98
N GLN A 79 37.22 13.23 53.41
CA GLN A 79 35.89 12.59 53.46
C GLN A 79 35.68 11.77 52.17
N GLN A 80 35.27 10.53 52.38
CA GLN A 80 35.02 9.52 51.36
C GLN A 80 33.92 9.96 50.37
N LEU A 81 34.23 9.89 49.06
CA LEU A 81 33.25 10.01 47.98
C LEU A 81 32.41 8.72 47.89
N PRO A 82 31.08 8.79 47.75
CA PRO A 82 30.25 7.59 47.62
C PRO A 82 30.48 6.90 46.27
N ARG A 83 30.63 5.57 46.30
CA ARG A 83 30.68 4.72 45.11
C ARG A 83 29.36 4.85 44.33
N LEU A 84 29.43 5.43 43.13
CA LEU A 84 28.32 5.33 42.17
C LEU A 84 28.11 3.86 41.80
N LYS A 85 26.94 3.31 42.13
CA LYS A 85 26.48 2.03 41.60
C LYS A 85 26.23 2.21 40.10
N SER A 86 26.87 1.37 39.29
CA SER A 86 26.57 1.24 37.87
C SER A 86 25.09 0.91 37.66
N PRO A 87 24.38 1.56 36.73
CA PRO A 87 23.00 1.21 36.45
C PRO A 87 22.95 -0.19 35.84
N ARG A 88 22.22 -1.10 36.49
CA ARG A 88 21.77 -2.35 35.87
C ARG A 88 20.85 -1.96 34.72
N PHE A 89 21.28 -2.22 33.49
CA PHE A 89 20.38 -2.24 32.34
C PHE A 89 19.44 -3.43 32.53
N GLU A 90 18.27 -3.19 33.12
CA GLU A 90 17.14 -4.10 32.96
C GLU A 90 16.72 -4.01 31.50
N LEU A 91 16.98 -5.08 30.74
CA LEU A 91 16.33 -5.31 29.47
C LEU A 91 14.83 -5.29 29.76
N ARG A 92 14.13 -4.22 29.37
CA ARG A 92 12.67 -4.27 29.25
C ARG A 92 12.39 -5.44 28.33
N GLU A 93 11.76 -6.50 28.86
CA GLU A 93 11.06 -7.46 28.03
C GLU A 93 10.15 -6.63 27.13
N VAL A 94 10.44 -6.63 25.83
CA VAL A 94 9.46 -6.19 24.85
C VAL A 94 8.33 -7.17 25.04
N GLU A 95 7.24 -6.73 25.68
CA GLU A 95 5.98 -7.49 25.67
C GLU A 95 5.73 -7.85 24.21
N THR A 96 5.97 -9.11 23.87
CA THR A 96 5.59 -9.66 22.58
C THR A 96 4.08 -9.57 22.57
N MET A 97 3.55 -8.51 21.96
CA MET A 97 2.12 -8.47 21.66
C MET A 97 1.81 -9.76 20.92
N GLU A 98 1.04 -10.66 21.55
CA GLU A 98 0.49 -11.82 20.89
C GLU A 98 -0.53 -11.31 19.88
N LEU A 99 -0.04 -10.95 18.70
CA LEU A 99 -0.86 -10.44 17.63
C LEU A 99 -1.65 -11.59 17.02
N ASP A 100 -2.98 -11.52 17.07
CA ASP A 100 -3.84 -12.45 16.34
C ASP A 100 -3.69 -12.19 14.83
N LEU A 101 -2.91 -13.04 14.15
CA LEU A 101 -2.74 -13.05 12.71
C LEU A 101 -3.75 -13.96 11.99
N THR A 102 -4.75 -14.50 12.70
CA THR A 102 -5.72 -15.42 12.14
C THR A 102 -6.49 -14.75 10.99
N PRO A 103 -6.56 -15.40 9.82
CA PRO A 103 -7.31 -14.89 8.67
C PRO A 103 -8.80 -14.69 9.01
N LYS A 104 -9.39 -13.58 8.56
CA LYS A 104 -10.81 -13.25 8.82
C LYS A 104 -11.58 -13.07 7.52
N LEU A 105 -12.91 -13.14 7.61
CA LEU A 105 -13.84 -12.80 6.52
C LEU A 105 -14.40 -11.39 6.75
N ALA A 106 -14.79 -10.72 5.67
CA ALA A 106 -15.46 -9.44 5.75
C ALA A 106 -16.90 -9.59 6.27
N LYS A 107 -17.40 -8.57 6.96
CA LYS A 107 -18.78 -8.48 7.45
C LYS A 107 -19.54 -7.38 6.75
N LYS A 108 -20.85 -7.57 6.56
CA LYS A 108 -21.72 -6.54 5.97
C LYS A 108 -21.76 -5.33 6.90
N ILE A 109 -21.47 -4.15 6.36
CA ILE A 109 -21.52 -2.88 7.10
C ILE A 109 -22.81 -2.13 6.77
N TYR A 110 -23.15 -2.06 5.49
CA TYR A 110 -24.40 -1.49 5.01
C TYR A 110 -24.76 -2.08 3.65
N GLY A 111 -25.92 -1.73 3.12
CA GLY A 111 -26.36 -2.06 1.78
C GLY A 111 -27.70 -1.41 1.49
N GLY A 112 -28.26 -1.75 0.34
CA GLY A 112 -29.64 -1.42 -0.02
C GLY A 112 -30.21 -2.50 -0.93
N ASP A 113 -31.18 -2.14 -1.74
CA ASP A 113 -31.83 -3.03 -2.70
C ASP A 113 -30.96 -3.34 -3.93
N GLY A 114 -29.88 -2.58 -4.14
CA GLY A 114 -28.93 -2.80 -5.25
C GLY A 114 -27.70 -3.64 -4.90
N GLY A 115 -27.50 -3.99 -3.63
CA GLY A 115 -26.31 -4.73 -3.19
C GLY A 115 -25.83 -4.36 -1.79
N ALA A 116 -24.58 -4.72 -1.48
CA ALA A 116 -24.03 -4.60 -0.13
C ALA A 116 -22.55 -4.20 -0.11
N TYR A 117 -22.16 -3.53 0.98
CA TYR A 117 -20.77 -3.20 1.29
C TYR A 117 -20.33 -3.97 2.52
N TYR A 118 -19.17 -4.59 2.42
CA TYR A 118 -18.56 -5.41 3.44
C TYR A 118 -17.20 -4.83 3.83
N ALA A 119 -16.79 -4.97 5.09
CA ALA A 119 -15.45 -4.59 5.54
C ALA A 119 -14.90 -5.58 6.54
N TRP A 120 -13.58 -5.64 6.64
CA TRP A 120 -12.93 -6.35 7.74
C TRP A 120 -12.89 -5.45 8.97
N CYS A 121 -13.18 -6.03 10.13
CA CYS A 121 -13.28 -5.29 11.38
C CYS A 121 -11.90 -5.17 12.05
N PRO A 122 -11.40 -3.95 12.36
CA PRO A 122 -10.13 -3.77 13.05
C PRO A 122 -10.13 -4.28 14.50
N ASP A 123 -11.30 -4.54 15.11
CA ASP A 123 -11.38 -5.17 16.43
C ASP A 123 -11.20 -6.69 16.35
N GLU A 124 -11.45 -7.29 15.18
CA GLU A 124 -11.29 -8.74 14.95
C GLU A 124 -9.98 -9.07 14.24
N LEU A 125 -9.46 -8.14 13.44
CA LEU A 125 -8.15 -8.22 12.79
C LEU A 125 -7.32 -6.98 13.17
N PRO A 126 -6.69 -6.96 14.37
CA PRO A 126 -5.98 -5.79 14.91
C PRO A 126 -4.91 -5.20 13.99
N MET A 127 -4.30 -6.03 13.14
CA MET A 127 -3.34 -5.60 12.13
C MET A 127 -3.87 -4.53 11.16
N LEU A 128 -5.18 -4.44 10.96
CA LEU A 128 -5.76 -3.34 10.19
C LEU A 128 -5.45 -1.99 10.86
N ARG A 129 -5.62 -1.90 12.18
CA ARG A 129 -5.36 -0.68 12.95
C ARG A 129 -3.87 -0.42 13.08
N GLU A 130 -3.09 -1.43 13.44
CA GLU A 130 -1.65 -1.29 13.65
C GLU A 130 -0.90 -0.96 12.36
N GLY A 131 -1.32 -1.58 11.26
CA GLY A 131 -0.75 -1.36 9.95
C GLY A 131 -1.28 -0.14 9.22
N ASN A 132 -2.29 0.56 9.77
CA ASN A 132 -3.07 1.58 9.08
C ASN A 132 -3.62 1.09 7.74
N ILE A 133 -4.18 -0.13 7.69
CA ILE A 133 -4.73 -0.74 6.49
C ILE A 133 -6.25 -0.77 6.57
N GLY A 134 -6.91 -0.25 5.54
CA GLY A 134 -8.33 -0.48 5.31
C GLY A 134 -8.54 -1.62 4.31
N ALA A 135 -9.58 -2.43 4.55
CA ALA A 135 -10.00 -3.49 3.64
C ALA A 135 -11.53 -3.57 3.57
N ALA A 136 -12.07 -3.59 2.35
CA ALA A 136 -13.51 -3.65 2.10
C ALA A 136 -13.86 -4.37 0.80
N LYS A 137 -15.12 -4.76 0.65
CA LYS A 137 -15.70 -5.27 -0.60
C LYS A 137 -17.01 -4.57 -0.92
N LEU A 138 -17.22 -4.23 -2.18
CA LEU A 138 -18.51 -3.82 -2.73
C LEU A 138 -19.06 -4.95 -3.58
N ALA A 139 -20.29 -5.36 -3.33
CA ALA A 139 -21.02 -6.33 -4.13
C ALA A 139 -22.27 -5.66 -4.71
N LEU A 140 -22.38 -5.65 -6.04
CA LEU A 140 -23.50 -5.07 -6.77
C LEU A 140 -24.24 -6.15 -7.55
N GLU A 141 -25.51 -6.32 -7.24
CA GLU A 141 -26.40 -7.17 -8.02
C GLU A 141 -26.69 -6.55 -9.39
N LYS A 142 -27.41 -7.27 -10.27
CA LYS A 142 -27.92 -6.70 -11.53
C LYS A 142 -28.63 -5.37 -11.30
N ASN A 143 -28.28 -4.34 -12.06
CA ASN A 143 -28.76 -2.96 -11.92
C ASN A 143 -28.47 -2.32 -10.55
N GLY A 144 -27.54 -2.88 -9.77
CA GLY A 144 -27.04 -2.28 -8.55
C GLY A 144 -26.14 -1.09 -8.84
N PHE A 145 -26.38 0.02 -8.15
CA PHE A 145 -25.65 1.27 -8.29
C PHE A 145 -25.14 1.74 -6.92
N ALA A 146 -23.82 1.85 -6.80
CA ALA A 146 -23.18 2.56 -5.70
C ALA A 146 -23.06 4.05 -6.10
N PRO A 147 -23.83 4.96 -5.47
CA PRO A 147 -23.84 6.37 -5.82
C PRO A 147 -22.48 7.06 -5.58
N PRO A 148 -22.27 8.26 -6.17
CA PRO A 148 -21.04 9.02 -5.99
C PRO A 148 -20.70 9.24 -4.52
N ARG A 149 -19.45 8.91 -4.19
CA ARG A 149 -18.86 9.10 -2.86
C ARG A 149 -17.38 9.39 -2.98
N TYR A 150 -16.81 10.13 -2.05
CA TYR A 150 -15.36 10.18 -1.87
C TYR A 150 -14.93 9.39 -0.63
N SER A 151 -13.63 9.13 -0.53
CA SER A 151 -13.05 8.37 0.59
C SER A 151 -11.87 9.09 1.20
N ASP A 152 -11.70 8.95 2.52
CA ASP A 152 -10.56 9.49 3.28
C ASP A 152 -9.29 8.63 3.20
N SER A 153 -9.16 7.82 2.16
CA SER A 153 -8.12 6.80 2.07
C SER A 153 -7.72 6.57 0.62
N ALA A 154 -6.40 6.56 0.37
CA ALA A 154 -5.87 6.08 -0.91
C ALA A 154 -5.93 4.55 -0.93
N LYS A 155 -6.32 3.96 -2.07
CA LYS A 155 -6.56 2.52 -2.17
C LYS A 155 -6.36 1.98 -3.58
N VAL A 156 -6.22 0.67 -3.67
CA VAL A 156 -6.32 -0.08 -4.92
C VAL A 156 -7.64 -0.84 -4.89
N ALA A 157 -8.45 -0.66 -5.94
CA ALA A 157 -9.63 -1.47 -6.17
C ALA A 157 -9.30 -2.62 -7.11
N TYR A 158 -9.72 -3.84 -6.80
CA TYR A 158 -9.53 -5.02 -7.64
C TYR A 158 -10.87 -5.72 -7.89
N VAL A 159 -11.22 -5.92 -9.15
CA VAL A 159 -12.48 -6.57 -9.52
C VAL A 159 -12.33 -8.08 -9.39
N LEU A 160 -12.95 -8.64 -8.36
CA LEU A 160 -12.93 -10.07 -8.04
C LEU A 160 -13.82 -10.90 -8.97
N GLN A 161 -14.96 -10.34 -9.38
CA GLN A 161 -15.99 -11.04 -10.12
C GLN A 161 -16.83 -10.07 -10.96
N GLY A 162 -17.31 -10.54 -12.10
CA GLY A 162 -18.30 -9.84 -12.93
C GLY A 162 -17.70 -8.69 -13.73
N SER A 163 -18.59 -7.84 -14.24
CA SER A 163 -18.26 -6.64 -15.00
C SER A 163 -19.24 -5.51 -14.67
N GLY A 164 -18.88 -4.30 -15.04
CA GLY A 164 -19.70 -3.12 -14.87
C GLY A 164 -19.00 -1.86 -15.32
N MET A 165 -19.41 -0.73 -14.76
CA MET A 165 -18.80 0.57 -15.03
C MET A 165 -18.41 1.27 -13.74
N ALA A 166 -17.28 1.97 -13.80
CA ALA A 166 -16.81 2.84 -12.74
C ALA A 166 -16.68 4.26 -13.28
N GLY A 167 -17.30 5.22 -12.60
CA GLY A 167 -16.98 6.64 -12.77
C GLY A 167 -15.97 7.06 -11.73
N ILE A 168 -14.96 7.79 -12.17
CA ILE A 168 -13.84 8.24 -11.34
C ILE A 168 -13.60 9.72 -11.64
N VAL A 169 -13.66 10.54 -10.59
CA VAL A 169 -13.34 11.97 -10.66
C VAL A 169 -12.17 12.22 -9.72
N LEU A 170 -10.99 12.42 -10.31
CA LEU A 170 -9.80 12.87 -9.59
C LEU A 170 -9.95 14.35 -9.21
N PRO A 171 -9.28 14.83 -8.13
CA PRO A 171 -9.32 16.24 -7.76
C PRO A 171 -9.00 17.16 -8.94
N GLU A 172 -9.87 18.14 -9.20
CA GLU A 172 -9.73 19.13 -10.29
C GLU A 172 -9.69 18.53 -11.72
N LYS A 173 -10.20 17.30 -11.90
CA LYS A 173 -10.27 16.64 -13.21
C LYS A 173 -11.72 16.37 -13.62
N GLU A 174 -11.91 16.18 -14.92
CA GLU A 174 -13.16 15.69 -15.48
C GLU A 174 -13.40 14.22 -15.10
N GLU A 175 -14.67 13.82 -15.17
CA GLU A 175 -15.07 12.44 -14.96
C GLU A 175 -14.49 11.51 -16.03
N LYS A 176 -13.87 10.43 -15.56
CA LYS A 176 -13.52 9.27 -16.36
C LYS A 176 -14.50 8.14 -16.08
N VAL A 177 -15.16 7.66 -17.12
CA VAL A 177 -16.03 6.48 -17.09
C VAL A 177 -15.33 5.31 -17.76
N LEU A 178 -15.11 4.25 -16.99
CA LEU A 178 -14.37 3.07 -17.38
C LEU A 178 -15.30 1.85 -17.43
N PRO A 179 -15.19 0.99 -18.46
CA PRO A 179 -15.67 -0.37 -18.34
C PRO A 179 -14.70 -1.12 -17.42
N ILE A 180 -15.24 -1.88 -16.47
CA ILE A 180 -14.46 -2.69 -15.54
C ILE A 180 -14.93 -4.14 -15.61
N LYS A 181 -14.00 -5.07 -15.50
CA LYS A 181 -14.25 -6.52 -15.49
C LYS A 181 -13.31 -7.22 -14.52
N LYS A 182 -13.64 -8.46 -14.19
CA LYS A 182 -12.79 -9.34 -13.40
C LYS A 182 -11.31 -9.24 -13.81
N GLY A 183 -10.44 -9.12 -12.81
CA GLY A 183 -9.00 -8.96 -13.00
C GLY A 183 -8.54 -7.51 -13.09
N ASP A 184 -9.42 -6.53 -13.30
CA ASP A 184 -9.03 -5.12 -13.32
C ASP A 184 -8.63 -4.63 -11.94
N ALA A 185 -7.42 -4.06 -11.85
CA ALA A 185 -6.94 -3.27 -10.72
C ALA A 185 -6.96 -1.78 -11.08
N ILE A 186 -7.43 -0.95 -10.15
CA ILE A 186 -7.64 0.50 -10.33
C ILE A 186 -6.97 1.23 -9.17
N ALA A 187 -6.07 2.14 -9.47
CA ALA A 187 -5.42 3.01 -8.49
C ALA A 187 -6.34 4.19 -8.15
N LEU A 188 -6.70 4.33 -6.87
CA LEU A 188 -7.64 5.34 -6.37
C LEU A 188 -6.93 6.25 -5.36
N PRO A 189 -6.48 7.45 -5.77
CA PRO A 189 -5.83 8.42 -4.89
C PRO A 189 -6.73 8.91 -3.75
N PHE A 190 -6.12 9.50 -2.72
CA PHE A 190 -6.83 10.07 -1.58
C PHE A 190 -7.84 11.15 -2.04
N GLY A 191 -9.08 11.09 -1.52
CA GLY A 191 -10.12 12.07 -1.82
C GLY A 191 -10.80 11.92 -3.18
N VAL A 192 -10.46 10.87 -3.96
CA VAL A 192 -11.12 10.59 -5.25
C VAL A 192 -12.62 10.33 -5.07
N VAL A 193 -13.45 10.90 -5.96
CA VAL A 193 -14.88 10.59 -6.02
C VAL A 193 -15.08 9.42 -6.98
N THR A 194 -15.82 8.40 -6.54
CA THR A 194 -16.18 7.25 -7.38
C THR A 194 -17.65 6.89 -7.30
N TRP A 195 -18.17 6.32 -8.38
CA TRP A 195 -19.44 5.58 -8.41
C TRP A 195 -19.26 4.30 -9.21
N TYR A 196 -20.11 3.30 -8.94
CA TYR A 196 -20.04 2.00 -9.60
C TYR A 196 -21.44 1.53 -9.98
N ILE A 197 -21.56 0.88 -11.13
CA ILE A 197 -22.81 0.25 -11.56
C ILE A 197 -22.56 -1.12 -12.18
N ASN A 198 -23.43 -2.06 -11.82
CA ASN A 198 -23.54 -3.33 -12.51
C ASN A 198 -24.79 -3.34 -13.39
N LYS A 199 -24.63 -3.56 -14.70
CA LYS A 199 -25.75 -3.74 -15.65
C LYS A 199 -25.94 -5.21 -16.06
N ASP A 200 -25.01 -6.08 -15.70
CA ASP A 200 -24.98 -7.47 -16.07
C ASP A 200 -25.74 -8.35 -15.07
N ASP A 201 -26.09 -9.57 -15.47
CA ASP A 201 -26.77 -10.53 -14.60
C ASP A 201 -25.85 -11.08 -13.50
N GLN A 202 -24.57 -11.23 -13.79
CA GLN A 202 -23.59 -11.69 -12.83
C GLN A 202 -23.30 -10.58 -11.81
N GLU A 203 -23.26 -10.94 -10.52
CA GLU A 203 -22.88 -9.99 -9.47
C GLU A 203 -21.45 -9.45 -9.69
N LEU A 204 -21.31 -8.14 -9.62
CA LEU A 204 -20.03 -7.43 -9.66
C LEU A 204 -19.48 -7.32 -8.24
N VAL A 205 -18.29 -7.86 -8.00
CA VAL A 205 -17.63 -7.80 -6.69
C VAL A 205 -16.28 -7.11 -6.82
N ILE A 206 -16.07 -6.04 -6.05
CA ILE A 206 -14.86 -5.22 -6.07
C ILE A 206 -14.24 -5.22 -4.67
N LEU A 207 -12.99 -5.66 -4.57
CA LEU A 207 -12.15 -5.56 -3.38
C LEU A 207 -11.49 -4.19 -3.32
N PHE A 208 -11.42 -3.60 -2.13
CA PHE A 208 -10.67 -2.38 -1.85
C PHE A 208 -9.66 -2.66 -0.75
N LEU A 209 -8.39 -2.43 -1.03
CA LEU A 209 -7.31 -2.47 -0.04
C LEU A 209 -6.57 -1.15 -0.08
N GLY A 210 -6.27 -0.54 1.06
CA GLY A 210 -5.75 0.82 1.06
C GLY A 210 -5.13 1.29 2.36
N ASP A 211 -4.52 2.48 2.29
CA ASP A 211 -3.90 3.17 3.41
C ASP A 211 -4.92 4.02 4.16
N THR A 212 -4.94 3.86 5.48
CA THR A 212 -5.78 4.59 6.43
C THR A 212 -4.95 5.43 7.40
N SER A 213 -3.66 5.66 7.12
CA SER A 213 -2.77 6.46 7.96
C SER A 213 -3.25 7.91 8.14
N LYS A 214 -4.01 8.41 7.16
CA LYS A 214 -4.66 9.73 7.14
C LYS A 214 -6.19 9.66 7.28
N ALA A 215 -6.75 8.47 7.51
CA ALA A 215 -8.20 8.30 7.63
C ALA A 215 -8.70 8.78 9.01
N HIS A 216 -10.00 9.06 9.10
CA HIS A 216 -10.65 9.39 10.37
C HIS A 216 -10.60 8.23 11.37
N LYS A 217 -10.55 7.00 10.86
CA LYS A 217 -10.50 5.77 11.65
C LYS A 217 -9.34 4.90 11.16
N ARG A 218 -8.36 4.66 12.02
CA ARG A 218 -7.27 3.73 11.71
C ARG A 218 -7.83 2.32 11.50
N GLY A 219 -7.44 1.68 10.40
CA GLY A 219 -7.88 0.34 10.05
C GLY A 219 -9.25 0.26 9.38
N SER A 220 -9.84 1.40 8.99
CA SER A 220 -11.16 1.42 8.34
C SER A 220 -11.30 2.61 7.40
N PHE A 221 -11.89 2.37 6.23
CA PHE A 221 -12.25 3.47 5.33
C PHE A 221 -13.44 4.25 5.88
N THR A 222 -13.41 5.57 5.72
CA THR A 222 -14.59 6.42 5.87
C THR A 222 -15.00 6.90 4.49
N ASP A 223 -16.14 6.39 4.02
CA ASP A 223 -16.72 6.81 2.75
C ASP A 223 -17.78 7.90 3.00
N PHE A 224 -17.71 8.97 2.22
CA PHE A 224 -18.56 10.15 2.31
C PHE A 224 -19.50 10.19 1.12
N PHE A 225 -20.76 9.84 1.36
CA PHE A 225 -21.79 9.81 0.32
C PHE A 225 -22.19 11.23 -0.06
N LEU A 226 -22.26 11.52 -1.35
CA LEU A 226 -22.70 12.85 -1.81
C LEU A 226 -24.22 12.99 -1.73
N THR A 227 -24.96 11.90 -1.97
CA THR A 227 -26.43 11.87 -2.11
C THR A 227 -27.08 10.86 -1.17
N GLY A 228 -28.42 10.91 -1.11
CA GLY A 228 -29.24 10.01 -0.29
C GLY A 228 -29.44 10.48 1.15
N PRO A 229 -30.14 9.71 1.99
CA PRO A 229 -30.61 10.18 3.30
C PRO A 229 -29.50 10.50 4.31
N LYS A 230 -28.30 9.96 4.11
CA LYS A 230 -27.09 10.26 4.90
C LYS A 230 -25.97 10.88 4.04
N GLY A 231 -26.35 11.46 2.91
CA GLY A 231 -25.42 12.15 2.01
C GLY A 231 -25.10 13.57 2.49
N ILE A 232 -24.01 14.12 1.99
CA ILE A 232 -23.55 15.48 2.32
C ILE A 232 -24.59 16.53 1.94
N PHE A 233 -25.26 16.38 0.79
CA PHE A 233 -26.31 17.30 0.36
C PHE A 233 -27.42 17.45 1.40
N THR A 234 -27.81 16.34 2.03
CA THR A 234 -28.86 16.27 3.05
C THR A 234 -28.44 16.89 4.38
N GLY A 235 -27.13 17.06 4.60
CA GLY A 235 -26.60 17.70 5.81
C GLY A 235 -26.68 19.23 5.80
N PHE A 236 -26.82 19.86 4.62
CA PHE A 236 -26.94 21.31 4.49
C PHE A 236 -28.39 21.77 4.68
N SER A 237 -28.57 22.99 5.20
CA SER A 237 -29.89 23.62 5.19
C SER A 237 -30.32 23.98 3.77
N THR A 238 -31.62 24.08 3.53
CA THR A 238 -32.15 24.48 2.22
C THR A 238 -31.61 25.85 1.77
N GLU A 239 -31.40 26.80 2.69
CA GLU A 239 -30.76 28.09 2.37
C GLU A 239 -29.33 27.92 1.84
N PHE A 240 -28.53 27.04 2.45
CA PHE A 240 -27.17 26.76 1.97
C PHE A 240 -27.19 26.08 0.60
N VAL A 241 -28.10 25.12 0.38
CA VAL A 241 -28.21 24.43 -0.90
C VAL A 241 -28.64 25.38 -2.02
N THR A 242 -29.69 26.17 -1.77
CA THR A 242 -30.19 27.16 -2.76
C THR A 242 -29.13 28.17 -3.15
N ARG A 243 -28.38 28.72 -2.19
CA ARG A 243 -27.31 29.70 -2.48
C ARG A 243 -26.06 29.08 -3.10
N ALA A 244 -25.60 27.93 -2.61
CA ALA A 244 -24.35 27.34 -3.07
C ALA A 244 -24.46 26.78 -4.49
N TRP A 245 -25.63 26.25 -4.87
CA TRP A 245 -25.88 25.71 -6.21
C TRP A 245 -26.73 26.62 -7.10
N ASP A 246 -27.11 27.81 -6.63
CA ASP A 246 -27.93 28.79 -7.35
C ASP A 246 -29.22 28.18 -7.93
N VAL A 247 -30.00 27.54 -7.04
CA VAL A 247 -31.28 26.88 -7.39
C VAL A 247 -32.42 27.37 -6.50
N ASP A 248 -33.65 27.25 -7.00
CA ASP A 248 -34.85 27.56 -6.21
C ASP A 248 -35.11 26.52 -5.10
N GLU A 249 -35.98 26.87 -4.16
CA GLU A 249 -36.26 26.04 -2.98
C GLU A 249 -36.87 24.69 -3.32
N LEU A 250 -37.73 24.60 -4.34
CA LEU A 250 -38.35 23.34 -4.76
C LEU A 250 -37.29 22.41 -5.34
N THR A 251 -36.41 22.94 -6.18
CA THR A 251 -35.27 22.20 -6.73
C THR A 251 -34.31 21.74 -5.64
N ALA A 252 -33.96 22.60 -4.69
CA ALA A 252 -33.10 22.24 -3.56
C ALA A 252 -33.72 21.11 -2.71
N LYS A 253 -35.01 21.20 -2.39
CA LYS A 253 -35.75 20.16 -1.68
C LYS A 253 -35.74 18.84 -2.44
N ALA A 254 -35.95 18.87 -3.75
CA ALA A 254 -35.90 17.67 -4.58
C ALA A 254 -34.50 17.02 -4.54
N LEU A 255 -33.42 17.79 -4.68
CA LEU A 255 -32.04 17.26 -4.68
C LEU A 255 -31.68 16.54 -3.38
N VAL A 256 -32.10 17.06 -2.22
CA VAL A 256 -31.74 16.47 -0.92
C VAL A 256 -32.65 15.32 -0.48
N SER A 257 -33.86 15.19 -1.04
CA SER A 257 -34.87 14.25 -0.54
C SER A 257 -35.35 13.17 -1.53
N SER A 258 -35.04 13.29 -2.83
CA SER A 258 -35.61 12.38 -3.85
C SER A 258 -35.02 10.98 -3.87
N GLN A 259 -33.86 10.76 -3.25
CA GLN A 259 -33.26 9.42 -3.14
C GLN A 259 -33.56 8.83 -1.75
N PRO A 260 -34.55 7.93 -1.62
CA PRO A 260 -34.97 7.39 -0.34
C PRO A 260 -34.03 6.28 0.16
N THR A 261 -33.28 5.62 -0.72
CA THR A 261 -32.45 4.47 -0.38
C THR A 261 -31.14 4.92 0.27
N HIS A 262 -30.81 4.29 1.40
CA HIS A 262 -29.51 4.45 2.02
C HIS A 262 -28.48 3.51 1.37
N GLY A 263 -27.35 4.06 0.91
CA GLY A 263 -26.25 3.25 0.40
C GLY A 263 -26.41 2.86 -1.06
N ILE A 264 -26.56 1.55 -1.33
CA ILE A 264 -26.49 0.98 -2.68
C ILE A 264 -27.90 0.79 -3.23
N VAL A 265 -28.16 1.38 -4.40
CA VAL A 265 -29.51 1.56 -4.95
C VAL A 265 -29.75 0.60 -6.12
N LYS A 266 -30.94 -0.01 -6.19
CA LYS A 266 -31.41 -0.72 -7.38
C LYS A 266 -31.97 0.27 -8.39
N LEU A 267 -31.43 0.28 -9.60
CA LEU A 267 -31.94 1.12 -10.67
C LEU A 267 -32.95 0.39 -11.54
N GLY A 268 -33.88 1.15 -12.11
CA GLY A 268 -34.76 0.66 -13.16
C GLY A 268 -33.97 0.21 -14.40
N PRO A 269 -34.51 -0.74 -15.20
CA PRO A 269 -33.81 -1.32 -16.34
C PRO A 269 -33.38 -0.26 -17.39
N ASN A 270 -34.16 0.82 -17.51
CA ASN A 270 -33.95 1.87 -18.50
C ASN A 270 -33.08 3.04 -18.01
N ALA A 271 -32.45 2.93 -16.83
CA ALA A 271 -31.59 3.98 -16.30
C ALA A 271 -30.37 4.19 -17.23
N LYS A 272 -30.25 5.40 -17.79
CA LYS A 272 -29.16 5.80 -18.69
C LYS A 272 -27.91 6.16 -17.89
N PHE A 273 -26.75 5.77 -18.40
CA PHE A 273 -25.44 6.09 -17.86
C PHE A 273 -24.54 6.64 -18.97
N PRO A 274 -23.50 7.42 -18.63
CA PRO A 274 -22.50 7.82 -19.60
C PRO A 274 -21.81 6.59 -20.20
N GLU A 275 -21.57 6.63 -21.51
CA GLU A 275 -20.88 5.55 -22.22
C GLU A 275 -19.40 5.50 -21.81
N PRO A 276 -18.85 4.31 -21.50
CA PRO A 276 -17.46 4.15 -21.16
C PRO A 276 -16.57 4.48 -22.37
N LYS A 277 -15.49 5.25 -22.15
CA LYS A 277 -14.53 5.57 -23.21
C LYS A 277 -13.26 4.74 -23.03
N LYS A 278 -12.79 4.09 -24.10
CA LYS A 278 -11.56 3.27 -24.05
C LYS A 278 -10.34 4.06 -23.56
N ASP A 279 -10.24 5.33 -23.94
CA ASP A 279 -9.14 6.20 -23.52
C ASP A 279 -9.15 6.52 -22.03
N HIS A 280 -10.32 6.43 -21.36
CA HIS A 280 -10.40 6.60 -19.92
C HIS A 280 -9.77 5.44 -19.15
N TYR A 281 -9.71 4.24 -19.75
CA TYR A 281 -9.08 3.07 -19.12
C TYR A 281 -7.57 3.24 -19.04
N LYS A 282 -6.95 3.81 -20.08
CA LYS A 282 -5.50 3.97 -20.18
C LYS A 282 -4.95 4.82 -19.03
N GLY A 283 -4.05 4.23 -18.24
CA GLY A 283 -3.41 4.88 -17.10
C GLY A 283 -4.29 4.99 -15.85
N MET A 284 -5.51 4.44 -15.86
CA MET A 284 -6.40 4.37 -14.70
C MET A 284 -6.58 2.95 -14.17
N ALA A 285 -6.58 1.96 -15.06
CA ALA A 285 -6.74 0.56 -14.71
C ALA A 285 -5.74 -0.33 -15.46
N LEU A 286 -5.47 -1.50 -14.88
CA LEU A 286 -4.68 -2.58 -15.47
C LEU A 286 -5.39 -3.91 -15.17
N ASN A 287 -5.64 -4.73 -16.19
CA ASN A 287 -6.14 -6.08 -15.95
C ASN A 287 -4.98 -7.01 -15.57
N CYS A 288 -4.92 -7.41 -14.30
CA CYS A 288 -3.86 -8.25 -13.76
C CYS A 288 -3.94 -9.71 -14.26
N GLU A 289 -5.08 -10.17 -14.77
CA GLU A 289 -5.21 -11.52 -15.34
C GLU A 289 -4.76 -11.57 -16.81
N GLU A 290 -4.73 -10.43 -17.50
CA GLU A 290 -4.38 -10.30 -18.93
C GLU A 290 -3.01 -9.61 -19.16
N ALA A 291 -2.46 -8.95 -18.13
CA ALA A 291 -1.17 -8.28 -18.23
C ALA A 291 0.00 -9.26 -18.45
N PRO A 292 1.12 -8.80 -19.04
CA PRO A 292 2.34 -9.58 -19.09
C PRO A 292 2.78 -10.03 -17.70
N LEU A 293 3.18 -11.29 -17.57
CA LEU A 293 3.65 -11.86 -16.32
C LEU A 293 5.05 -11.34 -15.99
N ASP A 294 5.24 -10.87 -14.75
CA ASP A 294 6.56 -10.53 -14.22
C ASP A 294 7.35 -11.79 -13.84
N VAL A 295 6.64 -12.82 -13.39
CA VAL A 295 7.20 -14.14 -13.10
C VAL A 295 6.28 -15.22 -13.64
N ASP A 296 6.85 -16.23 -14.30
CA ASP A 296 6.15 -17.43 -14.75
C ASP A 296 7.06 -18.65 -14.56
N ILE A 297 6.79 -19.45 -13.52
CA ILE A 297 7.52 -20.67 -13.22
C ILE A 297 6.58 -21.84 -13.48
N LYS A 298 6.86 -22.61 -14.55
CA LYS A 298 6.05 -23.77 -14.95
C LYS A 298 5.85 -24.75 -13.80
N GLY A 299 4.59 -25.03 -13.46
CA GLY A 299 4.22 -25.93 -12.36
C GLY A 299 4.45 -25.36 -10.96
N GLY A 300 5.02 -24.16 -10.84
CA GLY A 300 5.21 -23.44 -9.59
C GLY A 300 4.13 -22.37 -9.41
N GLY A 301 4.19 -21.31 -10.20
CA GLY A 301 3.25 -20.20 -10.09
C GLY A 301 3.61 -19.03 -10.99
N LYS A 302 2.77 -17.99 -10.96
CA LYS A 302 2.86 -16.78 -11.77
C LYS A 302 2.57 -15.52 -10.95
N VAL A 303 3.16 -14.39 -11.35
CA VAL A 303 2.95 -13.08 -10.72
C VAL A 303 2.72 -12.01 -11.78
N VAL A 304 1.78 -11.11 -11.49
CA VAL A 304 1.71 -9.77 -12.08
C VAL A 304 1.81 -8.76 -10.96
N VAL A 305 2.72 -7.79 -11.09
CA VAL A 305 2.94 -6.70 -10.16
C VAL A 305 2.35 -5.42 -10.74
N LEU A 306 1.49 -4.76 -9.99
CA LEU A 306 1.02 -3.40 -10.25
C LEU A 306 2.01 -2.39 -9.63
N ASN A 307 2.66 -1.58 -10.46
CA ASN A 307 3.68 -0.61 -10.05
C ASN A 307 3.66 0.65 -10.93
N THR A 308 4.58 1.57 -10.66
CA THR A 308 4.65 2.87 -11.35
C THR A 308 4.92 2.76 -12.87
N LYS A 309 5.45 1.64 -13.36
CA LYS A 309 5.76 1.44 -14.79
C LYS A 309 4.54 1.08 -15.62
N ASN A 310 3.63 0.27 -15.07
CA ASN A 310 2.44 -0.19 -15.79
C ASN A 310 1.16 0.57 -15.40
N LEU A 311 1.10 1.16 -14.21
CA LEU A 311 0.04 2.04 -13.79
C LEU A 311 0.60 3.24 -12.99
N PRO A 312 0.98 4.35 -13.65
CA PRO A 312 1.66 5.48 -13.00
C PRO A 312 0.94 6.07 -11.77
N LEU A 313 -0.39 6.03 -11.73
CA LEU A 313 -1.18 6.48 -10.57
C LEU A 313 -0.86 5.73 -9.27
N VAL A 314 -0.27 4.54 -9.33
CA VAL A 314 0.26 3.84 -8.15
C VAL A 314 1.27 4.69 -7.37
N GLY A 315 2.04 5.53 -8.07
CA GLY A 315 2.95 6.48 -7.42
C GLY A 315 2.23 7.54 -6.58
N GLU A 316 1.05 7.99 -7.01
CA GLU A 316 0.20 8.93 -6.25
C GLU A 316 -0.53 8.24 -5.10
N VAL A 317 -0.98 6.99 -5.31
CA VAL A 317 -1.63 6.18 -4.28
C VAL A 317 -0.65 5.77 -3.18
N GLY A 318 0.63 5.57 -3.51
CA GLY A 318 1.66 5.10 -2.58
C GLY A 318 1.63 3.59 -2.32
N LEU A 319 0.83 2.83 -3.08
CA LEU A 319 0.60 1.40 -2.86
C LEU A 319 0.81 0.61 -4.15
N GLY A 320 1.82 -0.25 -4.17
CA GLY A 320 1.94 -1.32 -5.16
C GLY A 320 0.96 -2.44 -4.86
N ALA A 321 0.72 -3.30 -5.84
CA ALA A 321 -0.11 -4.49 -5.66
C ALA A 321 0.45 -5.67 -6.44
N ASP A 322 0.02 -6.89 -6.10
CA ASP A 322 0.32 -8.08 -6.87
C ASP A 322 -0.91 -8.96 -7.02
N LEU A 323 -1.00 -9.63 -8.16
CA LEU A 323 -1.81 -10.82 -8.35
C LEU A 323 -0.87 -12.01 -8.49
N VAL A 324 -0.99 -12.96 -7.58
CA VAL A 324 -0.18 -14.17 -7.58
C VAL A 324 -1.07 -15.38 -7.74
N GLY A 325 -0.68 -16.29 -8.64
CA GLY A 325 -1.28 -17.61 -8.77
C GLY A 325 -0.26 -18.70 -8.46
N LEU A 326 -0.58 -19.58 -7.53
CA LEU A 326 0.26 -20.72 -7.12
C LEU A 326 -0.40 -22.02 -7.56
N ASN A 327 0.33 -22.83 -8.33
CA ASN A 327 -0.17 -24.09 -8.85
C ASN A 327 -0.39 -25.11 -7.73
N GLY A 328 -1.23 -26.12 -7.98
CA GLY A 328 -1.55 -27.16 -7.01
C GLY A 328 -0.31 -27.84 -6.41
N GLY A 329 -0.22 -27.87 -5.08
CA GLY A 329 0.91 -28.45 -4.36
C GLY A 329 2.22 -27.65 -4.43
N ALA A 330 2.28 -26.56 -5.19
CA ALA A 330 3.47 -25.72 -5.27
C ALA A 330 3.64 -24.87 -3.99
N MET A 331 4.88 -24.46 -3.75
CA MET A 331 5.27 -23.61 -2.63
C MET A 331 5.72 -22.23 -3.12
N CYS A 332 5.28 -21.18 -2.42
CA CYS A 332 5.91 -19.87 -2.48
C CYS A 332 7.07 -19.81 -1.46
N SER A 333 8.25 -19.46 -1.95
CA SER A 333 9.49 -19.43 -1.16
C SER A 333 9.32 -18.60 0.12
N PRO A 334 9.81 -19.08 1.29
CA PRO A 334 9.81 -18.28 2.50
C PRO A 334 10.53 -16.95 2.23
N GLY A 335 9.89 -15.84 2.60
CA GLY A 335 10.45 -14.53 2.38
C GLY A 335 9.76 -13.43 3.19
N PHE A 336 10.32 -12.23 3.12
CA PHE A 336 9.83 -11.02 3.77
C PHE A 336 10.06 -9.81 2.85
N SER A 337 9.36 -8.71 3.09
CA SER A 337 9.64 -7.44 2.40
C SER A 337 10.68 -6.62 3.19
N CYS A 338 11.69 -6.11 2.47
CA CYS A 338 12.83 -5.41 3.08
C CYS A 338 12.64 -3.90 3.24
N ASP A 339 11.66 -3.35 2.55
CA ASP A 339 11.30 -1.93 2.52
C ASP A 339 10.33 -1.53 3.65
N SER A 340 10.23 -2.36 4.70
CA SER A 340 9.27 -2.18 5.79
C SER A 340 7.81 -2.12 5.30
N ALA A 341 7.48 -2.79 4.20
CA ALA A 341 6.10 -2.84 3.74
C ALA A 341 5.30 -3.91 4.47
N LEU A 342 4.01 -3.63 4.65
CA LEU A 342 3.03 -4.64 5.07
C LEU A 342 2.58 -5.39 3.83
N GLN A 343 2.43 -6.71 3.95
CA GLN A 343 1.76 -7.51 2.93
C GLN A 343 0.33 -7.78 3.39
N VAL A 344 -0.63 -7.18 2.72
CA VAL A 344 -2.07 -7.35 2.98
C VAL A 344 -2.61 -8.25 1.89
N THR A 345 -2.92 -9.50 2.21
CA THR A 345 -3.25 -10.50 1.20
C THR A 345 -4.68 -10.98 1.33
N TYR A 346 -5.44 -10.86 0.24
CA TYR A 346 -6.77 -11.43 0.07
C TYR A 346 -6.72 -12.67 -0.84
N ILE A 347 -7.26 -13.79 -0.38
CA ILE A 347 -7.30 -15.01 -1.19
C ILE A 347 -8.47 -14.93 -2.16
N VAL A 348 -8.15 -14.90 -3.46
CA VAL A 348 -9.11 -14.76 -4.56
C VAL A 348 -9.76 -16.10 -4.88
N ARG A 349 -8.95 -17.17 -4.95
CA ARG A 349 -9.40 -18.51 -5.34
C ARG A 349 -8.57 -19.59 -4.66
N GLY A 350 -9.18 -20.75 -4.46
CA GLY A 350 -8.50 -21.94 -3.96
C GLY A 350 -8.19 -21.87 -2.47
N SER A 351 -7.20 -22.66 -2.06
CA SER A 351 -6.79 -22.77 -0.66
C SER A 351 -5.36 -23.27 -0.53
N GLY A 352 -4.80 -23.15 0.66
CA GLY A 352 -3.47 -23.66 0.97
C GLY A 352 -3.09 -23.47 2.42
N ARG A 353 -1.94 -24.02 2.80
CA ARG A 353 -1.35 -23.83 4.13
C ARG A 353 -0.40 -22.64 4.11
N VAL A 354 -0.49 -21.80 5.13
CA VAL A 354 0.40 -20.67 5.34
C VAL A 354 1.11 -20.81 6.68
N GLN A 355 2.40 -20.47 6.71
CA GLN A 355 3.16 -20.31 7.93
C GLN A 355 3.76 -18.91 7.99
N VAL A 356 3.75 -18.32 9.19
CA VAL A 356 4.38 -17.03 9.48
C VAL A 356 5.32 -17.21 10.67
N VAL A 357 6.55 -16.71 10.53
CA VAL A 357 7.59 -16.70 11.56
C VAL A 357 7.84 -15.25 11.99
N GLY A 358 7.77 -15.03 13.30
CA GLY A 358 7.93 -13.72 13.93
C GLY A 358 9.38 -13.32 14.17
N VAL A 359 9.56 -12.13 14.74
CA VAL A 359 10.89 -11.52 15.00
C VAL A 359 11.75 -12.31 15.98
N ASP A 360 11.13 -13.15 16.82
CA ASP A 360 11.83 -14.03 17.76
C ASP A 360 12.18 -15.39 17.15
N GLY A 361 11.94 -15.58 15.85
CA GLY A 361 12.17 -16.82 15.14
C GLY A 361 11.12 -17.91 15.43
N LYS A 362 10.08 -17.62 16.22
CA LYS A 362 8.99 -18.57 16.48
C LYS A 362 7.93 -18.52 15.39
N ARG A 363 7.29 -19.65 15.16
CA ARG A 363 6.11 -19.74 14.29
C ARG A 363 4.92 -19.14 15.03
N VAL A 364 4.49 -17.97 14.57
CA VAL A 364 3.38 -17.20 15.15
C VAL A 364 2.04 -17.51 14.48
N LEU A 365 2.06 -18.11 13.28
CA LEU A 365 0.87 -18.58 12.59
C LEU A 365 1.17 -19.86 11.81
N GLU A 366 0.28 -20.84 11.92
CA GLU A 366 0.17 -21.97 11.00
C GLU A 366 -1.32 -22.27 10.81
N THR A 367 -1.82 -22.12 9.57
CA THR A 367 -3.23 -22.34 9.30
C THR A 367 -3.48 -22.66 7.82
N THR A 368 -4.69 -23.15 7.53
CA THR A 368 -5.20 -23.26 6.16
C THR A 368 -6.01 -22.02 5.83
N ILE A 369 -5.63 -21.33 4.75
CA ILE A 369 -6.32 -20.18 4.20
C ILE A 369 -7.14 -20.59 2.97
N LYS A 370 -8.30 -19.95 2.78
CA LYS A 370 -9.22 -20.24 1.67
C LYS A 370 -9.70 -18.95 1.01
N ALA A 371 -10.24 -19.07 -0.20
CA ALA A 371 -10.86 -17.96 -0.92
C ALA A 371 -11.83 -17.15 -0.02
N GLY A 372 -11.71 -15.82 -0.08
CA GLY A 372 -12.47 -14.91 0.76
C GLY A 372 -11.77 -14.45 2.03
N ASN A 373 -10.74 -15.17 2.51
CA ASN A 373 -9.97 -14.76 3.67
C ASN A 373 -9.05 -13.57 3.35
N LEU A 374 -8.95 -12.65 4.31
CA LEU A 374 -7.89 -11.64 4.38
C LEU A 374 -6.98 -11.99 5.54
N PHE A 375 -5.67 -11.89 5.31
CA PHE A 375 -4.68 -11.95 6.38
C PHE A 375 -3.55 -10.96 6.08
N ILE A 376 -2.91 -10.46 7.13
CA ILE A 376 -1.92 -9.40 7.05
C ILE A 376 -0.64 -9.91 7.70
N VAL A 377 0.46 -9.88 6.94
CA VAL A 377 1.78 -10.25 7.44
C VAL A 377 2.47 -8.99 7.96
N PRO A 378 2.88 -8.95 9.24
CA PRO A 378 3.62 -7.82 9.77
C PRO A 378 4.98 -7.63 9.10
N ARG A 379 5.53 -6.42 9.20
CA ARG A 379 6.83 -6.06 8.61
C ARG A 379 7.92 -6.98 9.12
N PHE A 380 8.81 -7.42 8.22
CA PHE A 380 9.92 -8.35 8.50
C PHE A 380 9.54 -9.75 9.00
N PHE A 381 8.26 -10.09 9.10
CA PHE A 381 7.86 -11.47 9.39
C PHE A 381 8.08 -12.30 8.14
N VAL A 382 8.57 -13.52 8.31
CA VAL A 382 8.79 -14.44 7.20
C VAL A 382 7.50 -15.21 6.94
N VAL A 383 7.01 -15.17 5.71
CA VAL A 383 5.82 -15.91 5.28
C VAL A 383 6.17 -16.91 4.19
N SER A 384 5.59 -18.10 4.25
CA SER A 384 5.61 -19.09 3.18
C SER A 384 4.23 -19.74 3.03
N LYS A 385 3.94 -20.19 1.82
CA LYS A 385 2.62 -20.69 1.42
C LYS A 385 2.79 -21.96 0.60
N ILE A 386 1.98 -22.97 0.84
CA ILE A 386 1.87 -24.18 0.01
C ILE A 386 0.42 -24.28 -0.44
N ALA A 387 0.17 -24.32 -1.74
CA ALA A 387 -1.18 -24.48 -2.27
C ALA A 387 -1.69 -25.90 -2.06
N ASP A 388 -3.00 -26.02 -1.81
CA ASP A 388 -3.71 -27.30 -1.91
C ASP A 388 -3.77 -27.76 -3.38
N PRO A 389 -4.22 -29.00 -3.68
CA PRO A 389 -4.19 -29.56 -5.04
C PRO A 389 -4.88 -28.71 -6.12
N ASP A 390 -5.91 -27.95 -5.77
CA ASP A 390 -6.64 -27.08 -6.72
C ASP A 390 -5.93 -25.76 -7.01
N GLY A 391 -4.80 -25.49 -6.36
CA GLY A 391 -4.05 -24.24 -6.46
C GLY A 391 -4.59 -23.15 -5.53
N MET A 392 -3.92 -22.00 -5.55
CA MET A 392 -4.28 -20.84 -4.73
C MET A 392 -3.89 -19.54 -5.42
N ASP A 393 -4.85 -18.63 -5.58
CA ASP A 393 -4.61 -17.29 -6.12
C ASP A 393 -4.90 -16.23 -5.06
N TRP A 394 -4.10 -15.19 -5.00
CA TRP A 394 -4.31 -14.08 -4.08
C TRP A 394 -3.94 -12.73 -4.70
N PHE A 395 -4.63 -11.71 -4.24
CA PHE A 395 -4.33 -10.32 -4.53
C PHE A 395 -3.81 -9.64 -3.28
N SER A 396 -2.70 -8.92 -3.38
CA SER A 396 -2.14 -8.18 -2.25
C SER A 396 -1.92 -6.72 -2.57
N ILE A 397 -2.00 -5.85 -1.56
CA ILE A 397 -1.32 -4.56 -1.61
C ILE A 397 -0.03 -4.61 -0.79
N ILE A 398 0.90 -3.78 -1.21
CA ILE A 398 2.18 -3.58 -0.55
C ILE A 398 2.30 -2.08 -0.30
N THR A 399 2.66 -1.68 0.92
CA THR A 399 2.67 -0.27 1.34
C THR A 399 3.87 0.52 0.82
N THR A 400 4.25 0.27 -0.44
CA THR A 400 5.20 1.02 -1.25
C THR A 400 4.84 0.81 -2.73
N PRO A 401 5.03 1.82 -3.62
CA PRO A 401 4.77 1.67 -5.06
C PRO A 401 5.65 0.63 -5.77
N ASP A 402 6.87 0.42 -5.28
CA ASP A 402 7.89 -0.41 -5.93
C ASP A 402 8.45 -1.42 -4.92
N PRO A 403 7.72 -2.52 -4.67
CA PRO A 403 8.01 -3.45 -3.58
C PRO A 403 9.27 -4.30 -3.83
N ILE A 404 10.06 -4.51 -2.78
CA ILE A 404 11.25 -5.37 -2.80
C ILE A 404 11.10 -6.51 -1.78
N PHE A 405 11.10 -7.73 -2.31
CA PHE A 405 11.06 -8.96 -1.51
C PHE A 405 12.43 -9.62 -1.41
N THR A 406 12.74 -10.15 -0.23
CA THR A 406 13.87 -11.07 -0.03
C THR A 406 13.35 -12.47 0.22
N HIS A 407 13.93 -13.42 -0.50
CA HIS A 407 13.64 -14.83 -0.35
C HIS A 407 14.71 -15.50 0.51
N LEU A 408 14.30 -16.51 1.25
CA LEU A 408 15.16 -17.36 2.07
C LEU A 408 15.38 -18.73 1.41
N ALA A 409 14.70 -19.06 0.32
CA ALA A 409 15.04 -20.22 -0.50
C ALA A 409 15.03 -19.84 -1.99
N GLY A 410 15.67 -20.69 -2.81
CA GLY A 410 15.81 -20.45 -4.24
C GLY A 410 17.10 -19.72 -4.61
N ARG A 411 17.25 -19.42 -5.90
CA ARG A 411 18.43 -18.82 -6.52
C ARG A 411 18.81 -17.47 -5.92
N THR A 412 17.82 -16.65 -5.59
CA THR A 412 17.98 -15.31 -5.02
C THR A 412 18.01 -15.30 -3.49
N SER A 413 18.12 -16.48 -2.85
CA SER A 413 18.14 -16.57 -1.39
C SER A 413 19.37 -15.90 -0.80
N VAL A 414 19.18 -15.18 0.31
CA VAL A 414 20.28 -14.61 1.11
C VAL A 414 21.30 -15.68 1.53
N TRP A 415 20.85 -16.92 1.78
CA TRP A 415 21.74 -18.02 2.15
C TRP A 415 22.69 -18.40 1.01
N LYS A 416 22.32 -18.16 -0.25
CA LYS A 416 23.21 -18.41 -1.41
C LYS A 416 24.28 -17.35 -1.57
N ALA A 417 24.10 -16.18 -0.95
CA ALA A 417 25.05 -15.07 -1.00
C ALA A 417 26.10 -15.13 0.13
N LEU A 418 25.82 -15.86 1.22
CA LEU A 418 26.76 -16.05 2.32
C LEU A 418 27.86 -17.06 1.95
N SER A 419 29.07 -16.87 2.51
CA SER A 419 30.16 -17.82 2.29
C SER A 419 29.91 -19.15 3.01
N SER A 420 30.47 -20.23 2.46
CA SER A 420 30.32 -21.58 3.04
C SER A 420 30.81 -21.64 4.48
N GLU A 421 31.89 -20.95 4.84
CA GLU A 421 32.42 -20.90 6.21
C GLU A 421 31.43 -20.23 7.17
N VAL A 422 30.77 -19.15 6.74
CA VAL A 422 29.74 -18.48 7.53
C VAL A 422 28.53 -19.39 7.73
N LEU A 423 28.10 -20.12 6.68
CA LEU A 423 26.97 -21.06 6.79
C LEU A 423 27.30 -22.25 7.70
N GLN A 424 28.49 -22.83 7.57
CA GLN A 424 28.96 -23.92 8.45
C GLN A 424 29.00 -23.47 9.90
N ALA A 425 29.54 -22.28 10.18
CA ALA A 425 29.58 -21.72 11.53
C ALA A 425 28.17 -21.38 12.06
N ALA A 426 27.32 -20.74 11.24
CA ALA A 426 25.99 -20.28 11.64
C ALA A 426 25.04 -21.44 11.96
N PHE A 427 25.06 -22.49 11.13
CA PHE A 427 24.26 -23.70 11.37
C PHE A 427 24.94 -24.71 12.30
N ASN A 428 26.23 -24.52 12.62
CA ASN A 428 27.07 -25.48 13.32
C ASN A 428 27.02 -26.87 12.66
N VAL A 429 27.28 -26.91 11.35
CA VAL A 429 27.22 -28.12 10.52
C VAL A 429 28.52 -28.35 9.77
N PRO A 430 28.87 -29.62 9.47
CA PRO A 430 30.02 -29.93 8.64
C PRO A 430 29.82 -29.49 7.17
N ALA A 431 30.94 -29.42 6.44
CA ALA A 431 30.97 -28.91 5.06
C ALA A 431 30.10 -29.71 4.07
N ASP A 432 29.93 -31.02 4.26
CA ASP A 432 29.08 -31.85 3.41
C ASP A 432 27.59 -31.51 3.54
N VAL A 433 27.14 -31.20 4.77
CA VAL A 433 25.77 -30.74 5.04
C VAL A 433 25.54 -29.35 4.45
N GLU A 434 26.49 -28.43 4.63
CA GLU A 434 26.43 -27.09 4.01
C GLU A 434 26.40 -27.19 2.48
N GLN A 435 27.30 -27.99 1.87
CA GLN A 435 27.31 -28.19 0.42
C GLN A 435 25.98 -28.78 -0.08
N LYS A 436 25.37 -29.70 0.67
CA LYS A 436 24.05 -30.23 0.34
C LYS A 436 22.97 -29.15 0.40
N PHE A 437 23.00 -28.25 1.37
CA PHE A 437 22.07 -27.13 1.47
C PHE A 437 22.28 -26.09 0.35
N SER A 438 23.53 -25.67 0.14
CA SER A 438 23.93 -24.66 -0.84
C SER A 438 23.82 -25.15 -2.29
N SER A 439 23.89 -26.45 -2.56
CA SER A 439 23.74 -27.03 -3.91
C SER A 439 22.30 -27.10 -4.42
N LYS A 440 21.29 -27.11 -3.55
CA LYS A 440 19.88 -27.27 -3.92
C LYS A 440 19.21 -25.96 -4.32
N ARG A 441 18.16 -26.06 -5.16
CA ARG A 441 17.30 -24.94 -5.61
C ARG A 441 18.08 -23.75 -6.20
N LYS A 442 18.99 -24.03 -7.14
CA LYS A 442 19.80 -23.00 -7.83
C LYS A 442 19.12 -22.44 -9.08
N ALA A 443 18.10 -23.11 -9.61
CA ALA A 443 17.39 -22.70 -10.82
C ALA A 443 16.08 -21.97 -10.50
N GLU A 444 15.38 -22.41 -9.46
CA GLU A 444 14.10 -21.87 -9.03
C GLU A 444 14.29 -20.61 -8.20
N GLU A 445 13.46 -19.59 -8.43
CA GLU A 445 13.60 -18.29 -7.78
C GLU A 445 12.60 -18.14 -6.63
N ILE A 446 11.31 -17.99 -6.93
CA ILE A 446 10.28 -17.65 -5.94
C ILE A 446 9.21 -18.74 -5.73
N PHE A 447 8.97 -19.58 -6.74
CA PHE A 447 8.00 -20.68 -6.65
C PHE A 447 8.70 -22.02 -6.87
N PHE A 448 8.29 -22.99 -6.07
CA PHE A 448 8.80 -24.34 -6.12
C PHE A 448 7.66 -25.28 -6.52
N PRO A 449 7.72 -25.89 -7.72
CA PRO A 449 6.79 -26.94 -8.10
C PRO A 449 6.74 -28.07 -7.06
N PRO A 450 5.61 -28.80 -6.96
CA PRO A 450 5.54 -29.97 -6.08
C PRO A 450 6.64 -30.99 -6.46
N PRO A 451 7.21 -31.70 -5.48
CA PRO A 451 8.11 -32.81 -5.78
C PRO A 451 7.38 -33.87 -6.62
N ASN A 452 8.09 -34.40 -7.62
CA ASN A 452 7.59 -35.48 -8.49
C ASN A 452 7.24 -36.75 -7.70
#